data_AF-A0A066WWD3-F1
#
_entry.id   AF-A0A066WWD3-F1
#
_cell.length_a   1.000
_cell.length_b   1.000
_cell.length_c   1.000
_cell.angle_alpha   90.00
_cell.angle_beta   90.00
_cell.angle_gamma   90.00
#
_symmetry.space_group_name_H-M   'P 1'
#
loop_
_entity.id
_entity.type
_entity.pdbx_description
1 polymer ?
#
loop_
_entity_poly.entity_id
_entity_poly.type
_entity_poly.pdbx_seq_one_letter_code
_entity_poly.pdbx_strand_id
1 'polypeptide(L)'
;MKKIIITFLSLSLISCNPFDEDKVLKYKDDLNNLVSKFEKYNDGTYDRDEFDEFIIDDLDRLDINSVVKNNTKKNLSYSGFFEENDSIIIFINKSTNLFDREKRIIYDFHKTPKNFGNKTIFGASYRIKQLDDRWYYSEEGFD
;
A
#
# COMPACT_ATOMS: atom_id res chain seq x y z
N MET A 1 27.81 -26.42 -24.41
CA MET A 1 26.60 -26.38 -23.57
C MET A 1 26.76 -25.38 -22.43
N LYS A 2 26.77 -24.07 -22.72
CA LYS A 2 26.91 -23.00 -21.70
C LYS A 2 25.82 -21.92 -21.78
N LYS A 3 24.86 -22.06 -22.71
CA LYS A 3 23.84 -21.04 -23.01
C LYS A 3 22.45 -21.32 -22.43
N ILE A 4 22.24 -22.46 -21.78
CA ILE A 4 20.91 -22.88 -21.29
C ILE A 4 20.75 -22.64 -19.77
N ILE A 5 21.84 -22.46 -19.03
CA ILE A 5 21.77 -22.29 -17.56
C ILE A 5 21.40 -20.84 -17.15
N ILE A 6 21.60 -19.86 -18.03
CA ILE A 6 21.30 -18.45 -17.70
C ILE A 6 19.79 -18.16 -17.78
N THR A 7 19.01 -18.94 -18.54
CA THR A 7 17.58 -18.67 -18.77
C THR A 7 16.67 -19.16 -17.63
N PHE A 8 17.16 -20.02 -16.74
CA PHE A 8 16.38 -20.52 -15.59
C PHE A 8 16.59 -19.72 -14.30
N LEU A 9 17.65 -18.89 -14.22
CA LEU A 9 17.89 -18.02 -13.07
C LEU A 9 17.14 -16.67 -13.17
N SER A 10 16.61 -16.34 -14.35
CA SER A 10 15.85 -15.10 -14.59
C SER A 10 14.35 -15.20 -14.24
N LEU A 11 13.86 -16.39 -13.86
CA LEU A 11 12.45 -16.61 -13.49
C LEU A 11 12.19 -16.55 -11.98
N SER A 12 13.23 -16.55 -11.14
CA SER A 12 13.11 -16.43 -9.67
C SER A 12 13.15 -14.99 -9.16
N LEU A 13 13.14 -14.00 -10.05
CA LEU A 13 13.08 -12.57 -9.71
C LEU A 13 11.78 -11.92 -10.19
N ILE A 14 10.74 -12.72 -10.44
CA ILE A 14 9.38 -12.19 -10.45
C ILE A 14 9.12 -11.81 -8.99
N SER A 15 9.36 -10.53 -8.68
CA SER A 15 8.96 -9.82 -7.46
C SER A 15 7.97 -10.65 -6.63
N CYS A 16 8.43 -11.17 -5.49
CA CYS A 16 7.58 -11.81 -4.48
C CYS A 16 6.69 -10.79 -3.77
N ASN A 17 6.19 -9.78 -4.48
CA ASN A 17 5.19 -8.87 -3.96
C ASN A 17 3.84 -9.62 -4.02
N PRO A 18 3.21 -9.92 -2.87
CA PRO A 18 1.97 -10.68 -2.84
C PRO A 18 0.78 -9.89 -3.42
N PHE A 19 0.95 -8.58 -3.62
CA PHE A 19 -0.09 -7.64 -3.94
C PHE A 19 0.02 -7.09 -5.37
N ASP A 20 -0.91 -7.54 -6.20
CA ASP A 20 -1.33 -6.87 -7.41
C ASP A 20 -2.81 -6.48 -7.30
N GLU A 21 -3.28 -5.67 -8.25
CA GLU A 21 -4.65 -5.19 -8.34
C GLU A 21 -5.72 -6.27 -8.09
N ASP A 22 -5.49 -7.50 -8.55
CA ASP A 22 -6.44 -8.62 -8.48
C ASP A 22 -6.21 -9.54 -7.26
N LYS A 23 -5.15 -9.31 -6.49
CA LYS A 23 -4.77 -10.16 -5.33
C LYS A 23 -4.97 -9.51 -3.98
N VAL A 24 -5.09 -8.19 -3.86
CA VAL A 24 -5.26 -7.51 -2.54
C VAL A 24 -6.36 -8.15 -1.70
N LEU A 25 -7.53 -8.42 -2.29
CA LEU A 25 -8.65 -9.00 -1.56
C LEU A 25 -8.42 -10.46 -1.11
N LYS A 26 -7.43 -11.17 -1.67
CA LYS A 26 -7.05 -12.51 -1.19
C LYS A 26 -6.42 -12.48 0.20
N TYR A 27 -5.84 -11.34 0.58
CA TYR A 27 -5.21 -11.10 1.89
C TYR A 27 -6.08 -10.19 2.77
N LYS A 28 -7.37 -10.01 2.44
CA LYS A 28 -8.24 -9.07 3.12
C LYS A 28 -8.30 -9.29 4.64
N ASP A 29 -8.35 -10.53 5.09
CA ASP A 29 -8.40 -10.83 6.53
C ASP A 29 -7.10 -10.48 7.24
N ASP A 30 -5.95 -10.79 6.63
CA ASP A 30 -4.63 -10.40 7.14
C ASP A 30 -4.48 -8.87 7.19
N LEU A 31 -4.93 -8.19 6.13
CA LEU A 31 -4.91 -6.74 6.03
C LEU A 31 -5.84 -6.07 7.06
N ASN A 32 -7.04 -6.61 7.29
CA ASN A 32 -7.96 -6.11 8.31
C ASN A 32 -7.37 -6.30 9.72
N ASN A 33 -6.75 -7.45 9.99
CA ASN A 33 -6.04 -7.70 11.24
C ASN A 33 -4.90 -6.69 11.44
N LEU A 34 -4.07 -6.49 10.41
CA LEU A 34 -3.00 -5.50 10.43
C LEU A 34 -3.54 -4.10 10.72
N VAL A 35 -4.59 -3.67 10.01
CA VAL A 35 -5.27 -2.38 10.24
C VAL A 35 -5.74 -2.21 11.68
N SER A 36 -6.32 -3.24 12.31
CA SER A 36 -6.74 -3.17 13.72
C SER A 36 -5.57 -2.90 14.67
N LYS A 37 -4.37 -3.44 14.37
CA LYS A 37 -3.18 -3.23 15.19
C LYS A 37 -2.66 -1.78 15.11
N PHE A 38 -3.00 -1.07 14.03
CA PHE A 38 -2.65 0.34 13.86
C PHE A 38 -3.50 1.30 14.70
N GLU A 39 -4.59 0.86 15.34
CA GLU A 39 -5.42 1.72 16.19
C GLU A 39 -4.61 2.41 17.30
N LYS A 40 -3.61 1.71 17.89
CA LYS A 40 -2.77 2.24 18.97
C LYS A 40 -1.75 3.30 18.56
N TYR A 41 -1.47 3.46 17.26
CA TYR A 41 -0.49 4.43 16.76
C TYR A 41 -1.12 5.81 16.57
N ASN A 42 -0.32 6.86 16.66
CA ASN A 42 -0.79 8.20 16.32
C ASN A 42 -0.80 8.41 14.80
N ASP A 43 -1.35 9.53 14.36
CA ASP A 43 -1.23 9.96 12.96
C ASP A 43 0.25 10.20 12.62
N GLY A 44 0.72 9.70 11.48
CA GLY A 44 2.14 9.77 11.12
C GLY A 44 2.56 8.87 9.96
N THR A 45 3.82 8.97 9.59
CA THR A 45 4.52 8.06 8.68
C THR A 45 5.43 7.18 9.51
N TYR A 46 5.39 5.88 9.26
CA TYR A 46 6.15 4.89 9.99
C TYR A 46 6.85 3.97 8.99
N ASP A 47 8.17 3.96 9.02
CA ASP A 47 8.96 2.97 8.31
C ASP A 47 9.02 1.65 9.13
N ARG A 48 9.39 0.56 8.46
CA ARG A 48 9.30 -0.81 9.02
C ARG A 48 10.00 -0.98 10.37
N ASP A 49 11.13 -0.32 10.57
CA ASP A 49 11.95 -0.39 11.78
C ASP A 49 11.39 0.41 12.96
N GLU A 50 10.35 1.21 12.75
CA GLU A 50 9.66 1.97 13.80
C GLU A 50 8.54 1.17 14.49
N PHE A 51 8.22 -0.01 13.98
CA PHE A 51 7.15 -0.86 14.51
C PHE A 51 7.64 -1.80 15.61
N ASP A 52 6.72 -2.15 16.51
CA ASP A 52 6.99 -3.17 17.51
C ASP A 52 6.92 -4.59 16.92
N GLU A 53 7.49 -5.54 17.66
CA GLU A 53 7.58 -6.95 17.27
C GLU A 53 6.23 -7.56 16.88
N PHE A 54 5.12 -7.06 17.46
CA PHE A 54 3.78 -7.57 17.19
C PHE A 54 3.22 -7.21 15.80
N ILE A 55 3.79 -6.20 15.14
CA ILE A 55 3.40 -5.76 13.80
C ILE A 55 4.46 -6.14 12.77
N ILE A 56 5.73 -6.18 13.17
CA ILE A 56 6.84 -6.46 12.25
C ILE A 56 6.63 -7.79 11.51
N ASP A 57 6.16 -8.84 12.20
CA ASP A 57 5.89 -10.14 11.59
C ASP A 57 4.82 -10.09 10.48
N ASP A 58 3.78 -9.26 10.67
CA ASP A 58 2.76 -9.08 9.63
C ASP A 58 3.28 -8.25 8.46
N LEU A 59 4.08 -7.22 8.73
CA LEU A 59 4.69 -6.40 7.68
C LEU A 59 5.66 -7.23 6.83
N ASP A 60 6.46 -8.08 7.47
CA ASP A 60 7.41 -8.99 6.82
C ASP A 60 6.69 -10.00 5.93
N ARG A 61 5.64 -10.63 6.47
CA ARG A 61 4.83 -11.61 5.74
C ARG A 61 4.12 -11.02 4.53
N LEU A 62 3.73 -9.74 4.61
CA LEU A 62 2.99 -9.03 3.58
C LEU A 62 3.90 -8.19 2.66
N ASP A 63 5.22 -8.20 2.86
CA ASP A 63 6.19 -7.40 2.09
C ASP A 63 5.85 -5.90 2.10
N ILE A 64 5.49 -5.37 3.28
CA ILE A 64 5.14 -3.95 3.48
C ILE A 64 6.39 -3.18 3.90
N ASN A 65 6.68 -2.07 3.22
CA ASN A 65 7.85 -1.23 3.50
C ASN A 65 7.56 -0.12 4.52
N SER A 66 6.40 0.52 4.40
CA SER A 66 6.08 1.74 5.14
C SER A 66 4.56 1.88 5.25
N VAL A 67 4.09 2.52 6.31
CA VAL A 67 2.67 2.80 6.52
C VAL A 67 2.49 4.26 6.91
N VAL A 68 1.49 4.88 6.30
CA VAL A 68 1.05 6.24 6.62
C VAL A 68 -0.34 6.15 7.23
N LYS A 69 -0.49 6.63 8.47
CA LYS A 69 -1.76 6.70 9.18
C LYS A 69 -2.26 8.14 9.22
N ASN A 70 -3.43 8.37 8.62
CA ASN A 70 -4.08 9.66 8.51
C ASN A 70 -5.49 9.57 9.11
N ASN A 71 -5.62 9.56 10.43
CA ASN A 71 -6.94 9.52 11.06
C ASN A 71 -7.59 10.91 11.00
N THR A 72 -7.04 11.86 11.77
CA THR A 72 -7.70 13.16 11.98
C THR A 72 -7.03 14.33 11.27
N LYS A 73 -5.77 14.14 10.85
CA LYS A 73 -4.94 15.18 10.26
C LYS A 73 -4.34 14.71 8.95
N LYS A 74 -4.29 15.64 8.00
CA LYS A 74 -3.54 15.51 6.75
C LYS A 74 -2.06 15.28 7.05
N ASN A 75 -1.48 14.26 6.42
CA ASN A 75 -0.05 14.05 6.44
C ASN A 75 0.64 14.99 5.46
N LEU A 76 1.57 15.80 5.97
CA LEU A 76 2.29 16.81 5.19
C LEU A 76 3.28 16.20 4.20
N SER A 77 3.79 15.00 4.48
CA SER A 77 4.69 14.27 3.58
C SER A 77 3.96 13.65 2.38
N TYR A 78 2.63 13.54 2.46
CA TYR A 78 1.80 12.81 1.51
C TYR A 78 0.53 13.59 1.18
N SER A 79 0.74 14.87 0.87
CA SER A 79 -0.30 15.90 0.73
C SER A 79 -0.90 16.05 -0.67
N GLY A 80 -0.68 15.08 -1.56
CA GLY A 80 -1.32 15.01 -2.87
C GLY A 80 -2.40 13.92 -2.97
N PHE A 81 -2.66 13.18 -1.88
CA PHE A 81 -3.65 12.11 -1.89
C PHE A 81 -5.08 12.64 -1.73
N PHE A 82 -6.03 12.07 -2.48
CA PHE A 82 -7.43 12.42 -2.30
C PHE A 82 -8.02 11.74 -1.03
N GLU A 83 -7.31 10.73 -0.53
CA GLU A 83 -7.61 9.91 0.64
C GLU A 83 -7.00 10.50 1.93
N GLU A 84 -6.59 11.76 1.92
CA GLU A 84 -5.77 12.45 2.94
C GLU A 84 -6.27 12.44 4.40
N ASN A 85 -7.53 12.07 4.65
CA ASN A 85 -8.10 11.97 6.00
C ASN A 85 -8.84 10.63 6.13
N ASP A 86 -8.99 10.15 7.37
CA ASP A 86 -9.62 8.88 7.72
C ASP A 86 -9.12 7.70 6.87
N SER A 87 -7.80 7.58 6.66
CA SER A 87 -7.20 6.48 5.88
C SER A 87 -5.90 5.92 6.46
N ILE A 88 -5.58 4.69 6.07
CA ILE A 88 -4.25 4.09 6.20
C ILE A 88 -3.75 3.78 4.79
N ILE A 89 -2.56 4.26 4.47
CA ILE A 89 -1.88 4.00 3.21
C ILE A 89 -0.71 3.06 3.51
N ILE A 90 -0.76 1.88 2.90
CA ILE A 90 0.22 0.80 3.08
C ILE A 90 1.07 0.74 1.83
N PHE A 91 2.36 1.05 1.95
CA PHE A 91 3.31 0.98 0.84
C PHE A 91 3.90 -0.41 0.76
N ILE A 92 3.62 -1.10 -0.35
CA ILE A 92 4.20 -2.40 -0.69
C ILE A 92 5.47 -2.24 -1.51
N ASN A 93 5.61 -1.08 -2.17
CA ASN A 93 6.86 -0.63 -2.73
C ASN A 93 6.90 0.89 -2.63
N LYS A 94 7.60 1.39 -1.61
CA LYS A 94 7.87 2.82 -1.46
C LYS A 94 9.07 3.17 -2.33
N SER A 95 8.85 4.07 -3.27
CA SER A 95 9.92 4.54 -4.13
C SER A 95 10.69 5.66 -3.44
N THR A 96 12.00 5.70 -3.63
CA THR A 96 12.83 6.86 -3.23
C THR A 96 13.05 7.84 -4.38
N ASN A 97 12.48 7.56 -5.56
CA ASN A 97 12.71 8.30 -6.80
C ASN A 97 11.39 8.67 -7.49
N LEU A 98 11.32 9.93 -7.93
CA LEU A 98 10.22 10.56 -8.67
C LEU A 98 9.78 9.79 -9.93
N PHE A 99 10.68 9.03 -10.55
CA PHE A 99 10.41 8.31 -11.80
C PHE A 99 10.03 6.84 -11.61
N ASP A 100 10.15 6.33 -10.39
CA ASP A 100 9.92 4.93 -10.08
C ASP A 100 8.47 4.73 -9.60
N ARG A 101 7.90 3.58 -9.95
CA ARG A 101 6.50 3.26 -9.64
C ARG A 101 6.35 2.86 -8.18
N GLU A 102 5.49 3.56 -7.47
CA GLU A 102 5.01 3.15 -6.16
C GLU A 102 3.81 2.20 -6.27
N LYS A 103 3.72 1.31 -5.30
CA LYS A 103 2.55 0.44 -5.12
C LYS A 103 2.04 0.59 -3.70
N ARG A 104 0.75 0.84 -3.59
CA ARG A 104 0.11 1.02 -2.29
C ARG A 104 -1.29 0.44 -2.25
N ILE A 105 -1.65 -0.01 -1.05
CA ILE A 105 -3.01 -0.40 -0.67
C ILE A 105 -3.52 0.67 0.27
N ILE A 106 -4.78 1.05 0.11
CA ILE A 106 -5.40 2.07 0.94
C ILE A 106 -6.60 1.45 1.65
N TYR A 107 -6.70 1.70 2.95
CA TYR A 107 -7.86 1.38 3.77
C TYR A 107 -8.59 2.66 4.18
N ASP A 108 -9.90 2.65 4.05
CA ASP A 108 -10.79 3.77 4.37
C ASP A 108 -11.55 3.55 5.70
N PHE A 109 -11.27 4.43 6.66
CA PHE A 109 -11.92 4.49 7.97
C PHE A 109 -13.13 5.43 8.03
N HIS A 110 -13.49 6.11 6.94
CA HIS A 110 -14.64 7.02 6.95
C HIS A 110 -15.87 6.29 7.48
N LYS A 111 -16.67 7.04 8.25
CA LYS A 111 -17.94 6.55 8.79
C LYS A 111 -18.84 6.00 7.68
N THR A 112 -18.85 6.68 6.55
CA THR A 112 -19.44 6.20 5.30
C THR A 112 -18.30 6.01 4.31
N PRO A 113 -18.06 4.78 3.80
CA PRO A 113 -16.96 4.55 2.89
C PRO A 113 -17.09 5.42 1.64
N LYS A 114 -15.97 5.99 1.20
CA LYS A 114 -15.93 6.75 -0.03
C LYS A 114 -16.17 5.83 -1.23
N ASN A 115 -16.74 6.39 -2.28
CA ASN A 115 -16.92 5.68 -3.54
C ASN A 115 -16.10 6.40 -4.60
N PHE A 116 -14.89 5.90 -4.82
CA PHE A 116 -14.01 6.38 -5.89
C PHE A 116 -14.28 5.66 -7.21
N GLY A 117 -14.97 4.51 -7.16
CA GLY A 117 -15.30 3.69 -8.32
C GLY A 117 -14.07 3.09 -9.01
N ASN A 118 -14.28 2.62 -10.25
CA ASN A 118 -13.23 2.02 -11.10
C ASN A 118 -12.58 3.00 -12.08
N LYS A 119 -12.78 4.32 -11.92
CA LYS A 119 -12.28 5.32 -12.87
C LYS A 119 -11.06 6.03 -12.29
N THR A 120 -10.06 6.26 -13.14
CA THR A 120 -8.91 7.12 -12.84
C THR A 120 -9.38 8.43 -12.22
N ILE A 121 -8.86 8.76 -11.04
CA ILE A 121 -9.18 10.02 -10.35
C ILE A 121 -8.57 11.17 -11.18
N PHE A 122 -9.41 12.07 -11.67
CA PHE A 122 -8.96 13.19 -12.49
C PHE A 122 -8.22 14.22 -11.62
N GLY A 123 -6.97 14.52 -11.96
CA GLY A 123 -6.12 15.47 -11.22
C GLY A 123 -5.16 14.85 -10.20
N ALA A 124 -5.21 13.53 -10.01
CA ALA A 124 -4.18 12.79 -9.27
C ALA A 124 -3.02 12.40 -10.21
N SER A 125 -1.79 12.41 -9.70
CA SER A 125 -0.60 11.89 -10.41
C SER A 125 -0.63 10.36 -10.57
N TYR A 126 -1.62 9.70 -9.97
CA TYR A 126 -1.72 8.25 -9.80
C TYR A 126 -3.06 7.66 -10.21
N ARG A 127 -3.11 6.33 -10.37
CA ARG A 127 -4.34 5.57 -10.59
C ARG A 127 -4.81 4.97 -9.25
N ILE A 128 -6.10 5.13 -8.93
CA ILE A 128 -6.77 4.39 -7.84
C ILE A 128 -7.86 3.52 -8.44
N LYS A 129 -7.97 2.30 -7.92
CA LYS A 129 -9.06 1.37 -8.18
C LYS A 129 -9.69 0.94 -6.87
N GLN A 130 -11.00 1.12 -6.76
CA GLN A 130 -11.78 0.57 -5.67
C GLN A 130 -11.92 -0.96 -5.84
N LEU A 131 -11.51 -1.70 -4.82
CA LEU A 131 -11.55 -3.16 -4.82
C LEU A 131 -12.81 -3.67 -4.11
N ASP A 132 -13.17 -3.03 -3.00
CA ASP A 132 -14.43 -3.21 -2.29
C ASP A 132 -14.86 -1.90 -1.60
N ASP A 133 -15.76 -1.97 -0.62
CA ASP A 133 -16.23 -0.78 0.10
C ASP A 133 -15.11 0.01 0.80
N ARG A 134 -14.05 -0.64 1.30
CA ARG A 134 -13.02 -0.01 2.15
C ARG A 134 -11.60 -0.14 1.62
N TRP A 135 -11.34 -1.08 0.72
CA TRP A 135 -10.04 -1.38 0.17
C TRP A 135 -9.88 -0.80 -1.23
N TYR A 136 -8.75 -0.13 -1.44
CA TYR A 136 -8.36 0.43 -2.72
C TYR A 136 -6.95 0.03 -3.06
N TYR A 137 -6.70 -0.08 -4.37
CA TYR A 137 -5.38 -0.32 -4.92
C TYR A 137 -4.92 0.91 -5.69
N SER A 138 -3.65 1.28 -5.54
CA SER A 138 -3.06 2.38 -6.30
C SER A 138 -1.70 2.02 -6.87
N GLU A 139 -1.53 2.33 -8.15
CA GLU A 139 -0.28 2.23 -8.90
C GLU A 139 -0.10 3.50 -9.73
N GLU A 140 1.17 3.87 -9.95
CA GLU A 140 1.62 5.09 -10.65
C GLU A 140 1.57 6.37 -9.80
N GLY A 141 2.42 7.35 -10.12
CA GLY A 141 2.43 8.69 -9.53
C GLY A 141 3.29 8.87 -8.27
N PHE A 142 4.41 9.58 -8.42
CA PHE A 142 5.07 10.29 -7.33
C PHE A 142 4.37 11.64 -7.15
N ASP A 143 4.07 12.00 -5.91
CA ASP A 143 3.65 13.36 -5.53
C ASP A 143 4.82 14.16 -4.95
#